data_AF-A0A0E9N411-F1
#
_entry.id   AF-A0A0E9N411-F1
#
_cell.length_a   1.000
_cell.length_b   1.000
_cell.length_c   1.000
_cell.angle_alpha   90.00
_cell.angle_beta   90.00
_cell.angle_gamma   90.00
#
_symmetry.space_group_name_H-M   'P 1'
#
loop_
_entity.id
_entity.type
_entity.pdbx_description
1 polymer ?
#
loop_
_entity_poly.entity_id
_entity_poly.type
_entity_poly.pdbx_seq_one_letter_code
_entity_poly.pdbx_strand_id
1 'polypeptide(L)'
;MTDRFIMESFWQHPEAYNCAVVAVIKTAILQYGIGKIFSLRKTNKNYLVRLRNGESLNLTTLEVDQLYKGCSFVYSRYTSGNKQKDLKRLKKYVKICYAIMVKYLHEIGFRDQHFKISKAKKLLQFGFGKKHPFNTDHLYLFLGLTRNDEITDFKKKHLPYIRTAKALILYSPTHVVAVSNGYYDDYGTPTKLKNDKVPKLGKAKAEWWYELKA
;
A
#
# COMPACT_ATOMS: atom_id res chain seq x y z
N MET A 1 -17.33 5.75 1.16
CA MET A 1 -16.07 5.81 1.93
C MET A 1 -15.27 6.97 1.40
N THR A 2 -14.84 7.91 2.25
CA THR A 2 -14.06 9.09 1.84
C THR A 2 -12.56 8.81 1.85
N ASP A 3 -11.76 9.60 1.14
CA ASP A 3 -10.31 9.45 1.12
C ASP A 3 -9.69 9.64 2.51
N ARG A 4 -10.19 10.65 3.23
CA ARG A 4 -9.83 10.89 4.63
C ARG A 4 -10.07 9.63 5.46
N PHE A 5 -11.25 9.02 5.36
CA PHE A 5 -11.54 7.77 6.08
C PHE A 5 -10.52 6.67 5.76
N ILE A 6 -10.15 6.49 4.49
CA ILE A 6 -9.16 5.48 4.09
C ILE A 6 -7.79 5.79 4.70
N MET A 7 -7.39 7.06 4.74
CA MET A 7 -6.13 7.49 5.35
C MET A 7 -6.06 7.21 6.85
N GLU A 8 -7.10 7.56 7.63
CA GLU A 8 -7.10 7.29 9.07
C GLU A 8 -7.27 5.81 9.40
N SER A 9 -7.85 5.01 8.51
CA SER A 9 -8.32 3.64 8.80
C SER A 9 -7.24 2.64 9.18
N PHE A 10 -6.04 2.73 8.60
CA PHE A 10 -4.94 1.80 8.86
C PHE A 10 -3.57 2.41 8.57
N TRP A 11 -2.57 2.08 9.36
CA TRP A 11 -1.21 2.60 9.21
C TRP A 11 -0.15 1.61 9.70
N GLN A 12 1.11 1.94 9.47
CA GLN A 12 2.25 1.16 9.96
C GLN A 12 2.35 1.21 11.49
N HIS A 13 2.60 0.07 12.14
CA HIS A 13 3.01 0.04 13.54
C HIS A 13 4.37 0.74 13.72
N PRO A 14 4.58 1.57 14.78
CA PRO A 14 5.82 2.34 14.97
C PRO A 14 7.12 1.52 14.93
N GLU A 15 7.06 0.26 15.33
CA GLU A 15 8.22 -0.66 15.38
C GLU A 15 8.38 -1.53 14.11
N ALA A 16 7.49 -1.42 13.14
CA ALA A 16 7.60 -2.12 11.86
C ALA A 16 8.33 -1.26 10.82
N TYR A 17 8.68 -1.82 9.66
CA TYR A 17 9.28 -1.09 8.52
C TYR A 17 8.46 -1.29 7.22
N ASN A 18 7.13 -1.34 7.37
CA ASN A 18 6.16 -1.65 6.32
C ASN A 18 5.41 -0.42 5.75
N CYS A 19 5.86 0.82 6.03
CA CYS A 19 5.23 2.05 5.50
C CYS A 19 4.96 1.98 3.99
N ALA A 20 5.92 1.50 3.21
CA ALA A 20 5.78 1.42 1.77
C ALA A 20 4.68 0.43 1.33
N VAL A 21 4.53 -0.70 2.03
CA VAL A 21 3.43 -1.66 1.77
C VAL A 21 2.09 -1.03 2.10
N VAL A 22 2.00 -0.36 3.25
CA VAL A 22 0.79 0.38 3.67
C VAL A 22 0.43 1.45 2.64
N ALA A 23 1.40 2.27 2.23
CA ALA A 23 1.22 3.35 1.28
C ALA A 23 0.77 2.85 -0.10
N VAL A 24 1.36 1.75 -0.59
CA VAL A 24 0.96 1.12 -1.87
C VAL A 24 -0.47 0.61 -1.81
N ILE A 25 -0.83 -0.17 -0.78
CA ILE A 25 -2.20 -0.69 -0.62
C ILE A 25 -3.19 0.47 -0.52
N LYS A 26 -2.88 1.47 0.32
CA LYS A 26 -3.73 2.64 0.54
C LYS A 26 -3.93 3.45 -0.73
N THR A 27 -2.86 3.73 -1.47
CA THR A 27 -2.92 4.48 -2.74
C THR A 27 -3.70 3.70 -3.79
N ALA A 28 -3.52 2.38 -3.89
CA ALA A 28 -4.29 1.57 -4.81
C ALA A 28 -5.80 1.58 -4.47
N ILE A 29 -6.16 1.56 -3.18
CA ILE A 29 -7.55 1.69 -2.75
C ILE A 29 -8.12 3.08 -3.05
N LEU A 30 -7.35 4.15 -2.82
CA LEU A 30 -7.76 5.53 -3.15
C LEU A 30 -7.95 5.71 -4.66
N GLN A 31 -7.05 5.15 -5.46
CA GLN A 31 -7.06 5.30 -6.92
C GLN A 31 -8.21 4.50 -7.56
N TYR A 32 -8.33 3.22 -7.22
CA TYR A 32 -9.22 2.28 -7.91
C TYR A 32 -10.50 1.96 -7.15
N GLY A 33 -10.47 2.05 -5.82
CA GLY A 33 -11.56 1.66 -4.93
C GLY A 33 -11.45 0.22 -4.43
N ILE A 34 -12.15 -0.08 -3.32
CA ILE A 34 -12.23 -1.42 -2.73
C ILE A 34 -12.86 -2.40 -3.73
N GLY A 35 -12.15 -3.50 -3.99
CA GLY A 35 -12.60 -4.58 -4.88
C GLY A 35 -12.29 -4.33 -6.36
N LYS A 36 -11.52 -3.28 -6.69
CA LYS A 36 -11.23 -2.88 -8.07
C LYS A 36 -9.74 -2.86 -8.42
N ILE A 37 -8.84 -3.17 -7.48
CA ILE A 37 -7.39 -3.22 -7.76
C ILE A 37 -7.08 -4.40 -8.70
N PHE A 38 -7.72 -5.53 -8.48
CA PHE A 38 -7.59 -6.79 -9.22
C PHE A 38 -8.95 -7.48 -9.31
N SER A 39 -9.11 -8.42 -10.24
CA SER A 39 -10.29 -9.29 -10.28
C SER A 39 -10.17 -10.36 -9.20
N LEU A 40 -11.25 -10.57 -8.44
CA LEU A 40 -11.31 -11.51 -7.34
C LEU A 40 -12.60 -12.34 -7.44
N ARG A 41 -12.47 -13.63 -7.76
CA ARG A 41 -13.58 -14.58 -7.68
C ARG A 41 -13.39 -15.45 -6.45
N LYS A 42 -14.32 -15.38 -5.50
CA LYS A 42 -14.35 -16.30 -4.36
C LYS A 42 -15.17 -17.53 -4.72
N THR A 43 -14.61 -18.72 -4.55
CA THR A 43 -15.32 -20.01 -4.68
C THR A 43 -15.13 -20.77 -3.37
N ASN A 44 -16.19 -21.19 -2.67
CA ASN A 44 -16.16 -21.88 -1.37
C ASN A 44 -14.97 -21.48 -0.45
N LYS A 45 -13.84 -22.19 -0.57
CA LYS A 45 -12.62 -22.02 0.24
C LYS A 45 -11.49 -21.21 -0.44
N ASN A 46 -11.60 -20.88 -1.72
CA ASN A 46 -10.54 -20.28 -2.54
C ASN A 46 -10.88 -18.85 -2.99
N TYR A 47 -9.83 -18.09 -3.22
CA TYR A 47 -9.78 -16.79 -3.87
C TYR A 47 -8.96 -16.94 -5.14
N LEU A 48 -9.64 -16.86 -6.29
CA LEU A 48 -9.01 -16.80 -7.59
C LEU A 48 -8.79 -15.32 -7.92
N VAL A 49 -7.53 -14.92 -7.99
CA VAL A 49 -7.09 -13.55 -8.22
C VAL A 49 -6.53 -13.45 -9.63
N ARG A 50 -6.99 -12.46 -10.40
CA ARG A 50 -6.33 -12.04 -11.65
C ARG A 50 -5.91 -10.59 -11.52
N LEU A 51 -4.61 -10.38 -11.58
CA LEU A 51 -3.96 -9.08 -11.48
C LEU A 51 -4.04 -8.32 -12.82
N ARG A 52 -3.81 -7.00 -12.80
CA ARG A 52 -3.93 -6.17 -14.01
C ARG A 52 -2.84 -6.43 -15.04
N ASN A 53 -1.65 -6.82 -14.58
CA ASN A 53 -0.56 -7.29 -15.42
C ASN A 53 -0.78 -8.71 -16.01
N GLY A 54 -1.97 -9.30 -15.86
CA GLY A 54 -2.33 -10.61 -16.43
C GLY A 54 -2.01 -11.80 -15.53
N GLU A 55 -1.14 -11.62 -14.54
CA GLU A 55 -0.77 -12.65 -13.58
C GLU A 55 -1.96 -13.17 -12.77
N SER A 56 -1.92 -14.45 -12.41
CA SER A 56 -2.99 -15.09 -11.66
C SER A 56 -2.46 -15.79 -10.41
N LEU A 57 -3.18 -15.64 -9.30
CA LEU A 57 -2.84 -16.25 -8.03
C LEU A 57 -4.06 -16.99 -7.47
N ASN A 58 -3.82 -18.11 -6.80
CA ASN A 58 -4.85 -18.83 -6.07
C ASN A 58 -4.49 -18.83 -4.58
N LEU A 59 -5.41 -18.39 -3.73
CA LEU A 59 -5.24 -18.40 -2.29
C LEU A 59 -6.44 -19.05 -1.61
N THR A 60 -6.21 -19.97 -0.70
CA THR A 60 -7.27 -20.43 0.20
C THR A 60 -7.61 -19.35 1.24
N THR A 61 -8.80 -19.44 1.83
CA THR A 61 -9.20 -18.56 2.95
C THR A 61 -8.26 -18.73 4.14
N LEU A 62 -7.82 -19.97 4.40
CA LEU A 62 -6.86 -20.27 5.45
C LEU A 62 -5.49 -19.62 5.17
N GLU A 63 -5.00 -19.70 3.94
CA GLU A 63 -3.75 -19.03 3.55
C GLU A 63 -3.85 -17.52 3.75
N VAL A 64 -4.93 -16.86 3.31
CA VAL A 64 -5.10 -15.42 3.54
C VAL A 64 -5.00 -15.06 5.03
N ASP A 65 -5.59 -15.90 5.90
CA ASP A 65 -5.53 -15.70 7.34
C ASP A 65 -4.12 -15.91 7.92
N GLN A 66 -3.43 -16.98 7.48
CA GLN A 66 -2.07 -17.32 7.93
C GLN A 66 -1.01 -16.33 7.42
N LEU A 67 -1.13 -15.88 6.17
CA LEU A 67 -0.23 -14.90 5.56
C LEU A 67 -0.33 -13.56 6.28
N TYR A 68 -1.55 -13.16 6.64
CA TYR A 68 -1.79 -11.93 7.37
C TYR A 68 -1.44 -12.01 8.86
N LYS A 69 -1.38 -13.20 9.46
CA LYS A 69 -1.00 -13.38 10.86
C LYS A 69 0.39 -12.79 11.13
N GLY A 70 0.48 -11.90 12.12
CA GLY A 70 1.71 -11.17 12.47
C GLY A 70 2.00 -9.97 11.56
N CYS A 71 1.06 -9.56 10.71
CA CYS A 71 1.18 -8.30 9.97
C CYS A 71 1.03 -7.11 10.93
N SER A 72 2.04 -6.25 11.00
CA SER A 72 2.09 -5.11 11.91
C SER A 72 1.37 -3.88 11.34
N PHE A 73 0.11 -4.05 10.92
CA PHE A 73 -0.78 -2.95 10.56
C PHE A 73 -1.62 -2.57 11.76
N VAL A 74 -1.64 -1.28 12.09
CA VAL A 74 -2.55 -0.71 13.08
C VAL A 74 -3.81 -0.24 12.37
N TYR A 75 -4.95 -0.32 13.05
CA TYR A 75 -6.23 0.13 12.51
C TYR A 75 -6.93 1.05 13.49
N SER A 76 -7.73 1.99 12.97
CA SER A 76 -8.54 2.87 13.81
C SER A 76 -9.54 2.08 14.64
N ARG A 77 -10.01 2.72 15.71
CA ARG A 77 -11.08 2.23 16.58
C ARG A 77 -12.26 3.20 16.50
N TYR A 78 -13.05 3.10 15.43
CA TYR A 78 -14.27 3.90 15.30
C TYR A 78 -15.38 3.37 16.21
N THR A 79 -16.12 4.28 16.85
CA THR A 79 -17.26 3.94 17.71
C THR A 79 -18.59 3.93 16.96
N SER A 80 -18.76 4.78 15.93
CA SER A 80 -20.01 4.81 15.14
C SER A 80 -20.20 3.56 14.26
N GLY A 81 -21.43 3.03 14.22
CA GLY A 81 -21.77 1.76 13.54
C GLY A 81 -21.45 1.75 12.03
N ASN A 82 -21.75 2.85 11.31
CA ASN A 82 -21.44 2.95 9.89
C ASN A 82 -19.94 2.89 9.61
N LYS A 83 -19.13 3.65 10.36
CA LYS A 83 -17.66 3.61 10.22
C LYS A 83 -17.08 2.25 10.61
N GLN A 84 -17.65 1.55 11.60
CA GLN A 84 -17.23 0.19 11.94
C GLN A 84 -17.47 -0.81 10.79
N LYS A 85 -18.65 -0.74 10.14
CA LYS A 85 -18.98 -1.59 8.99
C LYS A 85 -18.04 -1.33 7.82
N ASP A 86 -17.80 -0.07 7.51
CA ASP A 86 -16.86 0.37 6.47
C ASP A 86 -15.42 -0.08 6.78
N LEU A 87 -14.98 0.06 8.03
CA LEU A 87 -13.66 -0.38 8.47
C LEU A 87 -13.51 -1.91 8.38
N LYS A 88 -14.56 -2.68 8.72
CA LYS A 88 -14.54 -4.15 8.58
C LYS A 88 -14.38 -4.58 7.12
N ARG A 89 -15.11 -3.92 6.21
CA ARG A 89 -14.98 -4.15 4.76
C ARG A 89 -13.57 -3.79 4.27
N LEU A 90 -13.04 -2.66 4.70
CA LEU A 90 -11.69 -2.22 4.34
C LEU A 90 -10.62 -3.19 4.87
N LYS A 91 -10.68 -3.57 6.16
CA LYS A 91 -9.79 -4.55 6.80
C LYS A 91 -9.72 -5.86 6.02
N LYS A 92 -10.88 -6.40 5.61
CA LYS A 92 -10.94 -7.63 4.80
C LYS A 92 -10.22 -7.46 3.46
N TYR A 93 -10.39 -6.33 2.80
CA TYR A 93 -9.75 -6.08 1.52
C TYR A 93 -8.24 -5.83 1.64
N VAL A 94 -7.81 -5.04 2.63
CA VAL A 94 -6.40 -4.81 2.95
C VAL A 94 -5.69 -6.14 3.26
N LYS A 95 -6.34 -7.01 4.01
CA LYS A 95 -5.85 -8.37 4.29
C LYS A 95 -5.60 -9.19 3.02
N ILE A 96 -6.55 -9.17 2.08
CA ILE A 96 -6.41 -9.86 0.79
C ILE A 96 -5.28 -9.23 -0.03
N CYS A 97 -5.18 -7.90 -0.10
CA CYS A 97 -4.10 -7.21 -0.82
C CYS A 97 -2.73 -7.61 -0.27
N TYR A 98 -2.56 -7.60 1.06
CA TYR A 98 -1.31 -8.02 1.68
C TYR A 98 -0.99 -9.50 1.40
N ALA A 99 -1.97 -10.40 1.50
CA ALA A 99 -1.78 -11.81 1.20
C ALA A 99 -1.38 -12.03 -0.27
N ILE A 100 -1.99 -11.30 -1.21
CA ILE A 100 -1.61 -11.29 -2.63
C ILE A 100 -0.16 -10.86 -2.80
N MET A 101 0.28 -9.77 -2.15
CA MET A 101 1.67 -9.31 -2.28
C MET A 101 2.68 -10.35 -1.77
N VAL A 102 2.36 -11.04 -0.67
CA VAL A 102 3.20 -12.14 -0.15
C VAL A 102 3.22 -13.31 -1.12
N LYS A 103 2.06 -13.72 -1.63
CA LYS A 103 1.91 -14.85 -2.56
C LYS A 103 2.59 -14.56 -3.90
N TYR A 104 2.51 -13.32 -4.39
CA TYR A 104 3.23 -12.85 -5.58
C TYR A 104 4.73 -13.08 -5.44
N LEU A 105 5.34 -12.60 -4.35
CA LEU A 105 6.77 -12.81 -4.09
C LEU A 105 7.16 -14.28 -3.96
N HIS A 106 6.22 -15.14 -3.55
CA HIS A 106 6.45 -16.56 -3.40
C HIS A 106 6.37 -17.32 -4.74
N GLU A 107 5.31 -17.10 -5.50
CA GLU A 107 4.97 -17.90 -6.68
C GLU A 107 5.46 -17.29 -7.98
N ILE A 108 5.37 -15.96 -8.12
CA ILE A 108 5.79 -15.23 -9.33
C ILE A 108 7.22 -14.72 -9.17
N GLY A 109 7.58 -14.31 -7.95
CA GLY A 109 8.90 -13.77 -7.67
C GLY A 109 9.10 -12.34 -8.19
N PHE A 110 10.33 -11.85 -8.09
CA PHE A 110 10.73 -10.53 -8.58
C PHE A 110 12.20 -10.56 -8.99
N ARG A 111 12.52 -10.07 -10.21
CA ARG A 111 13.88 -10.13 -10.79
C ARG A 111 14.47 -11.53 -10.70
N ASP A 112 13.72 -12.51 -11.18
CA ASP A 112 14.08 -13.94 -11.22
C ASP A 112 14.32 -14.59 -9.86
N GLN A 113 13.86 -13.94 -8.77
CA GLN A 113 13.97 -14.47 -7.40
C GLN A 113 12.60 -14.80 -6.81
N HIS A 114 12.43 -16.07 -6.44
CA HIS A 114 11.30 -16.55 -5.65
C HIS A 114 11.67 -16.63 -4.17
N PHE A 115 10.76 -16.22 -3.29
CA PHE A 115 11.00 -16.25 -1.85
C PHE A 115 10.17 -17.35 -1.20
N LYS A 116 10.75 -18.05 -0.22
CA LYS A 116 9.95 -18.83 0.74
C LYS A 116 8.90 -17.92 1.38
N ILE A 117 7.68 -18.41 1.61
CA ILE A 117 6.57 -17.62 2.19
C ILE A 117 7.00 -16.85 3.45
N SER A 118 7.74 -17.49 4.36
CA SER A 118 8.23 -16.86 5.59
C SER A 118 9.16 -15.66 5.32
N LYS A 119 10.02 -15.77 4.31
CA LYS A 119 10.91 -14.70 3.87
C LYS A 119 10.12 -13.59 3.16
N ALA A 120 9.18 -13.92 2.28
CA ALA A 120 8.30 -12.93 1.64
C ALA A 120 7.54 -12.09 2.67
N LYS A 121 6.95 -12.72 3.69
CA LYS A 121 6.32 -12.01 4.83
C LYS A 121 7.30 -11.08 5.54
N LYS A 122 8.51 -11.57 5.85
CA LYS A 122 9.53 -10.78 6.56
C LYS A 122 9.97 -9.56 5.75
N LEU A 123 10.15 -9.72 4.44
CA LEU A 123 10.54 -8.63 3.53
C LEU A 123 9.48 -7.54 3.46
N LEU A 124 8.20 -7.89 3.40
CA LEU A 124 7.11 -6.90 3.40
C LEU A 124 6.91 -6.23 4.77
N GLN A 125 7.29 -6.86 5.89
CA GLN A 125 7.14 -6.28 7.23
C GLN A 125 8.32 -5.42 7.70
N PHE A 126 9.54 -5.88 7.42
CA PHE A 126 10.78 -5.31 7.94
C PHE A 126 11.66 -4.69 6.84
N GLY A 127 11.10 -4.57 5.64
CA GLY A 127 11.80 -4.07 4.48
C GLY A 127 12.86 -5.04 3.97
N PHE A 128 13.55 -4.58 2.94
CA PHE A 128 14.55 -5.37 2.24
C PHE A 128 15.96 -5.20 2.84
N GLY A 129 16.19 -4.30 3.79
CA GLY A 129 17.54 -4.06 4.34
C GLY A 129 18.55 -3.55 3.29
N LYS A 130 19.73 -3.10 3.73
CA LYS A 130 20.73 -2.46 2.83
C LYS A 130 21.33 -3.37 1.75
N LYS A 131 21.18 -4.71 1.89
CA LYS A 131 21.84 -5.71 1.04
C LYS A 131 20.92 -6.35 -0.02
N HIS A 132 19.65 -5.96 -0.09
CA HIS A 132 18.74 -6.51 -1.08
C HIS A 132 18.45 -5.46 -2.17
N PRO A 133 18.44 -5.84 -3.46
CA PRO A 133 18.31 -4.92 -4.61
C PRO A 133 16.88 -4.34 -4.77
N PHE A 134 16.03 -4.55 -3.77
CA PHE A 134 14.63 -4.15 -3.76
C PHE A 134 14.51 -2.77 -3.17
N ASN A 135 14.40 -1.79 -4.04
CA ASN A 135 13.89 -0.49 -3.65
C ASN A 135 12.38 -0.64 -3.37
N THR A 136 11.89 0.04 -2.34
CA THR A 136 10.47 0.04 -1.93
C THR A 136 9.53 0.60 -3.00
N ASP A 137 10.11 1.14 -4.05
CA ASP A 137 9.45 1.74 -5.19
C ASP A 137 8.81 0.69 -6.11
N HIS A 138 9.21 -0.58 -6.09
CA HIS A 138 8.65 -1.66 -6.92
C HIS A 138 7.46 -2.40 -6.31
N LEU A 139 7.08 -2.10 -5.07
CA LEU A 139 6.06 -2.84 -4.33
C LEU A 139 4.68 -2.86 -5.01
N TYR A 140 4.38 -1.86 -5.84
CA TYR A 140 3.13 -1.80 -6.60
C TYR A 140 2.96 -2.98 -7.57
N LEU A 141 4.06 -3.54 -8.09
CA LEU A 141 4.06 -4.70 -8.98
C LEU A 141 3.43 -5.93 -8.32
N PHE A 142 3.53 -6.04 -6.99
CA PHE A 142 3.01 -7.21 -6.27
C PHE A 142 1.48 -7.18 -6.12
N LEU A 143 0.84 -6.08 -6.54
CA LEU A 143 -0.60 -5.98 -6.78
C LEU A 143 -0.93 -5.97 -8.29
N GLY A 144 0.07 -6.26 -9.14
CA GLY A 144 0.02 -6.22 -10.59
C GLY A 144 -0.29 -4.84 -11.17
N LEU A 145 0.06 -3.78 -10.46
CA LEU A 145 -0.10 -2.41 -10.91
C LEU A 145 1.11 -1.97 -11.71
N THR A 146 0.97 -0.85 -12.41
CA THR A 146 2.07 -0.11 -13.01
C THR A 146 2.20 1.27 -12.33
N ARG A 147 3.25 2.01 -12.66
CA ARG A 147 3.38 3.43 -12.31
C ARG A 147 3.74 4.23 -13.55
N ASN A 148 3.71 5.56 -13.46
CA ASN A 148 4.39 6.39 -14.47
C ASN A 148 5.88 6.02 -14.55
N ASP A 149 6.43 6.06 -15.76
CA ASP A 149 7.71 5.42 -16.09
C ASP A 149 8.87 5.81 -15.17
N GLU A 150 8.85 7.04 -14.64
CA GLU A 150 9.90 7.55 -13.75
C GLU A 150 9.37 7.99 -12.38
N ILE A 151 10.13 7.62 -11.34
CA ILE A 151 10.03 8.28 -10.04
C ILE A 151 10.43 9.73 -10.23
N THR A 152 9.54 10.65 -9.88
CA THR A 152 9.79 12.08 -10.10
C THR A 152 10.38 12.71 -8.85
N ASP A 153 11.52 13.39 -9.00
CA ASP A 153 12.07 14.25 -7.96
C ASP A 153 11.06 15.31 -7.51
N PHE A 154 10.88 15.44 -6.21
CA PHE A 154 10.01 16.42 -5.62
C PHE A 154 10.62 17.82 -5.80
N LYS A 155 9.88 18.70 -6.47
CA LYS A 155 10.19 20.13 -6.59
C LYS A 155 8.96 20.92 -6.13
N LYS A 156 9.17 22.07 -5.49
CA LYS A 156 8.07 22.92 -5.00
C LYS A 156 7.01 23.22 -6.07
N LYS A 157 7.42 23.35 -7.34
CA LYS A 157 6.51 23.54 -8.49
C LYS A 157 5.48 22.41 -8.68
N HIS A 158 5.72 21.21 -8.13
CA HIS A 158 4.81 20.07 -8.20
C HIS A 158 3.72 20.13 -7.11
N LEU A 159 3.85 20.98 -6.08
CA LEU A 159 2.88 21.07 -4.98
C LEU A 159 1.43 21.33 -5.44
N PRO A 160 1.16 22.24 -6.39
CA PRO A 160 -0.21 22.44 -6.89
C PRO A 160 -0.83 21.14 -7.42
N TYR A 161 -0.08 20.39 -8.23
CA TYR A 161 -0.52 19.11 -8.78
C TYR A 161 -0.72 18.05 -7.70
N ILE A 162 0.28 17.84 -6.84
CA ILE A 162 0.24 16.83 -5.77
C ILE A 162 -0.95 17.06 -4.83
N ARG A 163 -1.35 18.32 -4.64
CA ARG A 163 -2.51 18.67 -3.81
C ARG A 163 -3.86 18.36 -4.45
N THR A 164 -3.95 18.33 -5.77
CA THR A 164 -5.18 18.00 -6.50
C THR A 164 -5.20 16.56 -7.01
N ALA A 165 -4.08 15.86 -6.88
CA ALA A 165 -3.97 14.47 -7.31
C ALA A 165 -4.93 13.58 -6.51
N LYS A 166 -5.65 12.73 -7.24
CA LYS A 166 -6.59 11.78 -6.64
C LYS A 166 -5.87 10.80 -5.72
N ALA A 167 -4.77 10.22 -6.18
CA ALA A 167 -3.95 9.30 -5.39
C ALA A 167 -2.53 9.26 -5.96
N LEU A 168 -1.53 9.44 -5.10
CA LEU A 168 -0.13 9.24 -5.44
C LEU A 168 0.64 8.76 -4.22
N ILE A 169 1.86 8.28 -4.45
CA ILE A 169 2.77 7.90 -3.37
C ILE A 169 3.89 8.93 -3.28
N LEU A 170 4.19 9.38 -2.07
CA LEU A 170 5.21 10.36 -1.76
C LEU A 170 6.24 9.72 -0.81
N TYR A 171 7.53 9.94 -1.08
CA TYR A 171 8.65 9.25 -0.46
C TYR A 171 9.67 10.23 0.11
N SER A 172 10.26 9.82 1.23
CA SER A 172 11.56 10.30 1.71
C SER A 172 12.50 9.09 1.87
N PRO A 173 13.80 9.30 2.13
CA PRO A 173 14.73 8.20 2.41
C PRO A 173 14.32 7.32 3.60
N THR A 174 13.41 7.77 4.47
CA THR A 174 13.03 7.09 5.71
C THR A 174 11.56 6.73 5.82
N HIS A 175 10.71 7.24 4.93
CA HIS A 175 9.26 7.07 5.05
C HIS A 175 8.53 7.18 3.72
N VAL A 176 7.39 6.50 3.61
CA VAL A 176 6.57 6.43 2.41
C VAL A 176 5.11 6.59 2.81
N VAL A 177 4.40 7.48 2.13
CA VAL A 177 3.01 7.82 2.47
C VAL A 177 2.13 7.84 1.23
N ALA A 178 0.85 7.52 1.43
CA ALA A 178 -0.18 7.78 0.42
C ALA A 178 -0.63 9.25 0.53
N VAL A 179 -0.83 9.88 -0.62
CA VAL A 179 -1.36 11.24 -0.76
C VAL A 179 -2.64 11.19 -1.58
N SER A 180 -3.63 11.96 -1.19
CA SER A 180 -4.89 12.13 -1.93
C SER A 180 -5.52 13.47 -1.57
N ASN A 181 -5.94 14.21 -2.58
CA ASN A 181 -6.77 15.42 -2.44
C ASN A 181 -6.24 16.42 -1.40
N GLY A 182 -4.92 16.62 -1.39
CA GLY A 182 -4.27 17.63 -0.55
C GLY A 182 -3.92 17.15 0.85
N TYR A 183 -4.11 15.86 1.15
CA TYR A 183 -3.74 15.24 2.41
C TYR A 183 -2.74 14.10 2.16
N TYR A 184 -1.87 13.87 3.13
CA TYR A 184 -1.05 12.67 3.21
C TYR A 184 -1.29 11.93 4.52
N ASP A 185 -1.10 10.61 4.51
CA ASP A 185 -1.16 9.80 5.71
C ASP A 185 0.11 9.95 6.55
N ASP A 186 -0.04 10.37 7.81
CA ASP A 186 1.05 10.43 8.80
C ASP A 186 0.66 9.59 10.01
N TYR A 187 1.04 8.31 9.98
CA TYR A 187 0.72 7.32 11.02
C TYR A 187 -0.78 7.27 11.41
N GLY A 188 -1.67 7.25 10.41
CA GLY A 188 -3.11 7.22 10.63
C GLY A 188 -3.73 8.59 10.85
N THR A 189 -2.95 9.67 10.74
CA THR A 189 -3.43 11.05 10.78
C THR A 189 -3.42 11.64 9.38
N PRO A 190 -4.57 12.06 8.82
CA PRO A 190 -4.62 12.77 7.55
C PRO A 190 -4.06 14.19 7.71
N THR A 191 -2.84 14.42 7.25
CA THR A 191 -2.12 15.70 7.37
C THR A 191 -2.23 16.52 6.09
N LYS A 192 -2.65 17.78 6.21
CA LYS A 192 -2.84 18.67 5.06
C LYS A 192 -1.49 19.13 4.47
N LEU A 193 -1.34 19.02 3.16
CA LEU A 193 -0.22 19.60 2.42
C LEU A 193 -0.33 21.13 2.41
N LYS A 194 0.76 21.80 2.78
CA LYS A 194 0.89 23.27 2.80
C LYS A 194 1.41 23.78 1.45
N ASN A 195 1.07 25.02 1.10
CA ASN A 195 1.32 25.56 -0.25
C ASN A 195 2.79 25.87 -0.53
N ASP A 196 3.56 26.14 0.52
CA ASP A 196 4.89 26.75 0.48
C ASP A 196 5.99 25.85 1.05
N LYS A 197 5.61 24.70 1.62
CA LYS A 197 6.52 23.82 2.37
C LYS A 197 6.54 22.42 1.78
N VAL A 198 7.76 21.94 1.49
CA VAL A 198 8.01 20.53 1.23
C VAL A 198 7.59 19.75 2.48
N PRO A 199 6.68 18.77 2.37
CA PRO A 199 6.24 18.01 3.53
C PRO A 199 7.41 17.22 4.14
N LYS A 200 7.40 17.10 5.47
CA LYS A 200 8.34 16.26 6.20
C LYS A 200 7.65 14.92 6.46
N LEU A 201 8.25 13.84 5.96
CA LEU A 201 7.76 12.47 6.10
C LEU A 201 8.67 11.74 7.09
N GLY A 202 8.17 11.52 8.31
CA GLY A 202 8.98 11.04 9.41
C GLY A 202 10.11 12.02 9.76
N LYS A 203 11.37 11.60 9.59
CA LYS A 203 12.55 12.40 9.93
C LYS A 203 13.10 13.22 8.76
N ALA A 204 12.69 12.95 7.52
CA ALA A 204 13.24 13.56 6.31
C ALA A 204 12.18 14.33 5.50
N LYS A 205 12.61 15.21 4.60
CA LYS A 205 11.70 15.88 3.65
C LYS A 205 11.28 14.90 2.56
N ALA A 206 10.11 15.12 1.97
CA ALA A 206 9.74 14.41 0.76
C ALA A 206 10.71 14.76 -0.37
N GLU A 207 11.22 13.73 -1.04
CA GLU A 207 12.23 13.83 -2.09
C GLU A 207 11.69 13.28 -3.41
N TRP A 208 10.73 12.36 -3.38
CA TRP A 208 10.20 11.73 -4.60
C TRP A 208 8.72 11.45 -4.54
N TRP A 209 8.09 11.33 -5.71
CA TRP A 209 6.72 10.88 -5.83
C TRP A 209 6.49 10.14 -7.14
N TYR A 210 5.44 9.32 -7.18
CA TYR A 210 4.95 8.69 -8.40
C TYR A 210 3.46 8.35 -8.28
N GLU A 211 2.82 8.08 -9.42
CA GLU A 211 1.41 7.68 -9.48
C GLU A 211 1.26 6.22 -9.86
N LEU A 212 0.24 5.57 -9.30
CA LEU A 212 -0.17 4.25 -9.75
C LEU A 212 -1.00 4.38 -11.02
N LYS A 213 -0.70 3.52 -12.00
CA LYS A 213 -1.44 3.37 -13.25
C LYS A 213 -2.02 1.96 -13.35
N ALA A 214 -3.03 1.85 -14.20
CA ALA A 214 -3.79 0.63 -14.44
C ALA A 214 -3.05 -0.29 -15.38
#